data_AF-A0A9X3EW45-F1
#
_entry.id   AF-A0A9X3EW45-F1
#
_cell.length_a   1.000
_cell.length_b   1.000
_cell.length_c   1.000
_cell.angle_alpha   90.00
_cell.angle_beta   90.00
_cell.angle_gamma   90.00
#
_symmetry.space_group_name_H-M   'P 1'
#
loop_
_entity.id
_entity.type
_entity.pdbx_description
1 polymer ?
#
loop_
_entity_poly.entity_id
_entity_poly.type
_entity_poly.pdbx_seq_one_letter_code
_entity_poly.pdbx_strand_id
1 'polypeptide(L)'
;MIDPATGALSSWRARYWDRPLDRATCTAMAAKYAALAALEALPGGASQDAALRAAAERWPGCLRESQLAGPARCRLRHEQAAAGLNGEERPRARWREAGAAPVALWADLHPLLADLLAWRRATAGKGGPAGLLAFVKGTPAADRWPADPALLVRVGGPQARVRMAYAWLAAQANLDLSALNLELFGREGPWDARAGDPPPVP
;
A
#
# COMPACT_ATOMS: atom_id res chain seq x y z
N MET A 1 2.87 -3.75 -32.36
CA MET A 1 2.06 -4.53 -31.40
C MET A 1 2.40 -4.05 -30.00
N ILE A 2 1.42 -3.62 -29.21
CA ILE A 2 1.63 -3.29 -27.80
C ILE A 2 1.77 -4.64 -27.07
N ASP A 3 2.84 -4.79 -26.29
CA ASP A 3 3.06 -5.95 -25.43
C ASP A 3 1.83 -6.16 -24.50
N PRO A 4 1.25 -7.37 -24.43
CA PRO A 4 0.09 -7.68 -23.60
C PRO A 4 0.21 -7.20 -22.15
N ALA A 5 1.40 -7.26 -21.56
CA ALA A 5 1.61 -6.80 -20.18
C ALA A 5 1.60 -5.27 -20.05
N THR A 6 2.00 -4.52 -21.09
CA THR A 6 1.84 -3.05 -21.15
C THR A 6 0.36 -2.67 -21.32
N GLY A 7 -0.41 -3.42 -22.11
CA GLY A 7 -1.86 -3.23 -22.22
C GLY A 7 -2.59 -3.46 -20.90
N ALA A 8 -2.25 -4.54 -20.20
CA ALA A 8 -2.80 -4.84 -18.89
C ALA A 8 -2.50 -3.74 -17.86
N LEU A 9 -1.24 -3.29 -17.77
CA LEU A 9 -0.86 -2.21 -16.84
C LEU A 9 -1.58 -0.89 -17.14
N SER A 10 -1.76 -0.56 -18.42
CA SER A 10 -2.50 0.64 -18.85
C SER A 10 -3.95 0.64 -18.33
N SER A 11 -4.61 -0.52 -18.36
CA SER A 11 -5.97 -0.69 -17.81
C SER A 11 -6.02 -0.50 -16.29
N TRP A 12 -4.98 -0.95 -15.56
CA TRP A 12 -4.86 -0.69 -14.13
C TRP A 12 -4.69 0.80 -13.83
N ARG A 13 -3.80 1.47 -14.56
CA ARG A 13 -3.52 2.90 -14.43
C ARG A 13 -4.73 3.76 -14.69
N ALA A 14 -5.42 3.49 -15.80
CA ALA A 14 -6.61 4.24 -16.20
C ALA A 14 -7.70 4.21 -15.12
N ARG A 15 -7.81 3.12 -14.36
CA ARG A 15 -8.87 2.95 -13.36
C ARG A 15 -8.45 3.27 -11.93
N TYR A 16 -7.16 3.34 -11.63
CA TYR A 16 -6.71 3.44 -10.24
C TYR A 16 -7.28 4.69 -9.54
N TRP A 17 -7.08 5.86 -10.13
CA TRP A 17 -7.52 7.12 -9.54
C TRP A 17 -9.04 7.34 -9.59
N ASP A 18 -9.73 6.67 -10.52
CA ASP A 18 -11.19 6.75 -10.66
C ASP A 18 -11.95 5.86 -9.69
N ARG A 19 -11.31 4.78 -9.19
CA ARG A 19 -11.94 3.91 -8.20
C ARG A 19 -12.26 4.71 -6.92
N PRO A 20 -13.49 4.61 -6.38
CA PRO A 20 -13.83 5.27 -5.14
C PRO A 20 -13.07 4.67 -3.96
N LEU A 21 -12.83 5.50 -2.94
CA LEU A 21 -12.47 5.01 -1.62
C LEU A 21 -13.78 4.92 -0.81
N ASP A 22 -14.25 3.69 -0.59
CA ASP A 22 -15.54 3.46 0.06
C ASP A 22 -15.53 3.89 1.55
N ARG A 23 -16.73 4.05 2.11
CA ARG A 23 -16.89 4.46 3.51
C ARG A 23 -16.25 3.47 4.48
N ALA A 24 -16.34 2.17 4.22
CA ALA A 24 -15.79 1.13 5.10
C ALA A 24 -14.26 1.24 5.19
N THR A 25 -13.60 1.54 4.08
CA THR A 25 -12.18 1.76 3.97
C THR A 25 -11.77 3.04 4.69
N CYS A 26 -12.54 4.12 4.55
CA CYS A 26 -12.34 5.34 5.33
C CYS A 26 -12.44 5.07 6.83
N THR A 27 -13.41 4.26 7.28
CA THR A 27 -13.57 3.83 8.68
C THR A 27 -12.34 3.06 9.16
N ALA A 28 -11.86 2.11 8.37
CA ALA A 28 -10.68 1.32 8.70
C ALA A 28 -9.41 2.20 8.83
N MET A 29 -9.26 3.20 7.94
CA MET A 29 -8.15 4.14 7.97
C MET A 29 -8.23 5.12 9.14
N ALA A 30 -9.43 5.63 9.47
CA ALA A 30 -9.62 6.46 10.65
C ALA A 30 -9.30 5.67 11.93
N ALA A 31 -9.79 4.43 12.04
CA ALA A 31 -9.48 3.56 13.17
C ALA A 31 -7.97 3.26 13.30
N LYS A 32 -7.28 3.06 12.17
CA LYS A 32 -5.81 2.92 12.13
C LYS A 32 -5.12 4.15 12.72
N TYR A 33 -5.41 5.34 12.21
CA TYR A 33 -4.70 6.53 12.65
C TYR A 33 -5.04 6.92 14.10
N ALA A 34 -6.27 6.65 14.55
CA ALA A 34 -6.64 6.78 15.96
C ALA A 34 -5.80 5.83 16.85
N ALA A 35 -5.65 4.58 16.43
CA ALA A 35 -4.80 3.62 17.13
C ALA A 35 -3.33 4.06 17.14
N LEU A 36 -2.77 4.47 16.00
CA LEU A 36 -1.39 4.96 15.94
C LEU A 36 -1.19 6.20 16.83
N ALA A 37 -2.14 7.14 16.84
CA ALA A 37 -2.06 8.31 17.71
C ALA A 37 -2.04 7.93 19.20
N ALA A 38 -2.86 6.95 19.62
CA ALA A 38 -2.86 6.45 20.99
C ALA A 38 -1.54 5.73 21.34
N LEU A 39 -0.97 4.98 20.40
CA LEU A 39 0.30 4.27 20.61
C LEU A 39 1.49 5.23 20.71
N GLU A 40 1.54 6.26 19.86
CA GLU A 40 2.58 7.29 19.90
C GLU A 40 2.52 8.15 21.18
N ALA A 41 1.36 8.19 21.87
CA ALA A 41 1.22 8.87 23.15
C ALA A 41 1.73 8.04 24.35
N LEU A 42 2.02 6.75 24.17
CA LEU A 42 2.60 5.93 25.22
C LEU A 42 4.03 6.38 25.55
N PRO A 43 4.48 6.26 26.81
CA PRO A 43 5.89 6.38 27.12
C PRO A 43 6.63 5.29 26.35
N GLY A 44 7.67 5.68 25.61
CA GLY A 44 8.38 4.76 24.73
C GLY A 44 9.02 3.57 25.45
N GLY A 45 9.45 2.58 24.67
CA GLY A 45 10.07 1.36 25.18
C GLY A 45 9.26 0.10 24.87
N ALA A 46 9.53 -0.98 25.60
CA ALA A 46 9.08 -2.34 25.23
C ALA A 46 7.55 -2.47 25.09
N SER A 47 6.77 -1.79 25.94
CA SER A 47 5.31 -1.83 25.89
C SER A 47 4.76 -1.13 24.65
N GLN A 48 5.31 0.03 24.29
CA GLN A 48 4.95 0.74 23.06
C GLN A 48 5.35 -0.09 21.83
N ASP A 49 6.55 -0.67 21.83
CA ASP A 49 7.03 -1.54 20.75
C ASP A 49 6.12 -2.75 20.54
N ALA A 50 5.70 -3.42 21.61
CA ALA A 50 4.79 -4.56 21.55
C ALA A 50 3.44 -4.15 20.96
N ALA A 51 2.88 -3.02 21.40
CA ALA A 51 1.60 -2.52 20.93
C ALA A 51 1.66 -2.05 19.46
N LEU A 52 2.77 -1.45 19.03
CA LEU A 52 3.03 -1.11 17.62
C LEU A 52 3.18 -2.35 16.73
N ARG A 53 3.81 -3.44 17.24
CA ARG A 53 3.87 -4.72 16.52
C ARG A 53 2.48 -5.34 16.35
N ALA A 54 1.66 -5.33 17.40
CA ALA A 54 0.27 -5.79 17.31
C ALA A 54 -0.55 -4.96 16.31
N ALA A 55 -0.36 -3.63 16.29
CA ALA A 55 -0.98 -2.78 15.27
C ALA A 55 -0.52 -3.14 13.85
N ALA A 56 0.76 -3.50 13.67
CA ALA A 56 1.31 -3.91 12.38
C ALA A 56 0.79 -5.28 11.89
N GLU A 57 0.22 -6.11 12.75
CA GLU A 57 -0.50 -7.32 12.33
C GLU A 57 -1.83 -6.98 11.66
N ARG A 58 -2.53 -5.97 12.19
CA ARG A 58 -3.81 -5.48 11.65
C ARG A 58 -3.61 -4.56 10.44
N TRP A 59 -2.59 -3.72 10.45
CA TRP A 59 -2.23 -2.79 9.37
C TRP A 59 -0.76 -2.95 8.98
N PRO A 60 -0.44 -3.97 8.16
CA PRO A 60 0.94 -4.21 7.74
C PRO A 60 1.61 -2.97 7.16
N GLY A 61 2.77 -2.60 7.70
CA GLY A 61 3.51 -1.40 7.30
C GLY A 61 3.21 -0.14 8.13
N CYS A 62 2.21 -0.13 9.01
CA CYS A 62 1.88 1.05 9.83
C CYS A 62 3.01 1.47 10.78
N LEU A 63 3.80 0.52 11.30
CA LEU A 63 4.98 0.83 12.12
C LEU A 63 5.99 1.69 11.33
N ARG A 64 6.27 1.27 10.09
CA ARG A 64 7.18 2.00 9.20
C ARG A 64 6.64 3.37 8.84
N GLU A 65 5.34 3.48 8.60
CA GLU A 65 4.70 4.76 8.39
C GLU A 65 4.88 5.68 9.60
N SER A 66 4.60 5.20 10.82
CA SER A 66 4.71 6.00 12.03
C SER A 66 6.13 6.54 12.22
N GLN A 67 7.14 5.67 12.03
CA GLN A 67 8.55 6.01 12.16
C GLN A 67 9.05 7.01 11.11
N LEU A 68 8.53 6.96 9.87
CA LEU A 68 9.03 7.79 8.77
C LEU A 68 8.23 9.07 8.55
N ALA A 69 6.90 9.00 8.63
CA ALA A 69 6.02 10.16 8.46
C ALA A 69 5.95 11.01 9.73
N GLY A 70 6.08 10.38 10.90
CA GLY A 70 6.00 11.02 12.20
C GLY A 70 4.56 11.30 12.67
N PRO A 71 4.38 11.55 13.99
CA PRO A 71 3.07 11.60 14.63
C PRO A 71 2.19 12.75 14.15
N ALA A 72 2.77 13.90 13.77
CA ALA A 72 2.02 15.04 13.25
C ALA A 72 1.29 14.71 11.93
N ARG A 73 1.94 13.98 11.03
CA ARG A 73 1.32 13.55 9.77
C ARG A 73 0.26 12.48 9.99
N CYS A 74 0.49 11.56 10.93
CA CYS A 74 -0.52 10.57 11.31
C CYS A 74 -1.80 11.24 11.83
N ARG A 75 -1.70 12.33 12.61
CA ARG A 75 -2.87 13.12 13.06
C ARG A 75 -3.59 13.81 11.91
N LEU A 76 -2.86 14.48 11.01
CA LEU A 76 -3.47 15.09 9.82
C LEU A 76 -4.22 14.04 8.98
N ARG A 77 -3.63 12.86 8.79
CA ARG A 77 -4.25 11.77 8.03
C ARG A 77 -5.46 11.17 8.75
N HIS A 78 -5.48 11.17 10.09
CA HIS A 78 -6.67 10.83 10.86
C HIS A 78 -7.83 11.77 10.51
N GLU A 79 -7.61 13.08 10.55
CA GLU A 79 -8.62 14.08 10.21
C GLU A 79 -9.12 13.92 8.77
N GLN A 80 -8.20 13.71 7.83
CA GLN A 80 -8.53 13.45 6.43
C GLN A 80 -9.39 12.18 6.26
N ALA A 81 -9.00 11.07 6.91
CA ALA A 81 -9.76 9.83 6.86
C ALA A 81 -11.14 9.96 7.53
N ALA A 82 -11.21 10.68 8.67
CA ALA A 82 -12.44 10.96 9.41
C ALA A 82 -13.42 11.81 8.57
N ALA A 83 -12.92 12.78 7.80
CA ALA A 83 -13.74 13.55 6.88
C ALA A 83 -14.41 12.68 5.80
N GLY A 84 -13.79 11.56 5.42
CA GLY A 84 -14.38 10.58 4.51
C GLY A 84 -15.53 9.76 5.08
N LEU A 85 -15.73 9.74 6.40
CA LEU A 85 -16.80 8.97 7.04
C LEU A 85 -18.17 9.60 6.83
N ASN A 86 -18.20 10.93 6.84
CA ASN A 86 -19.41 11.74 6.78
C ASN A 86 -19.67 12.31 5.38
N GLY A 87 -18.72 12.14 4.46
CA GLY A 87 -18.82 12.60 3.07
C GLY A 87 -19.44 11.57 2.13
N GLU A 88 -19.73 12.02 0.91
CA GLU A 88 -20.00 11.13 -0.23
C GLU A 88 -18.74 10.33 -0.60
N GLU A 89 -18.95 9.11 -1.09
CA GLU A 89 -17.85 8.33 -1.65
C GLU A 89 -17.27 9.08 -2.86
N ARG A 90 -15.95 9.29 -2.83
CA ARG A 90 -15.26 10.06 -3.85
C ARG A 90 -14.11 9.26 -4.46
N PRO A 91 -13.82 9.46 -5.77
CA PRO A 91 -12.67 8.87 -6.44
C PRO A 91 -11.35 9.19 -5.71
N ARG A 92 -10.39 8.27 -5.75
CA ARG A 92 -9.03 8.49 -5.20
C ARG A 92 -8.38 9.76 -5.77
N ALA A 93 -8.68 10.15 -7.01
CA ALA A 93 -8.22 11.40 -7.62
C ALA A 93 -8.58 12.63 -6.77
N ARG A 94 -9.80 12.68 -6.23
CA ARG A 94 -10.26 13.79 -5.37
C ARG A 94 -9.54 13.83 -4.03
N TRP A 95 -9.19 12.66 -3.48
CA TRP A 95 -8.34 12.59 -2.29
C TRP A 95 -6.95 13.16 -2.58
N ARG A 96 -6.37 12.85 -3.74
CA ARG A 96 -5.07 13.37 -4.16
C ARG A 96 -5.10 14.89 -4.36
N GLU A 97 -6.08 15.41 -5.08
CA GLU A 97 -6.28 16.86 -5.29
C GLU A 97 -6.40 17.62 -3.97
N ALA A 98 -7.02 17.02 -2.95
CA ALA A 98 -7.16 17.58 -1.61
C ALA A 98 -5.90 17.42 -0.72
N GLY A 99 -4.77 16.94 -1.25
CA GLY A 99 -3.55 16.69 -0.47
C GLY A 99 -3.68 15.52 0.52
N ALA A 100 -4.63 14.62 0.29
CA ALA A 100 -4.95 13.46 1.12
C ALA A 100 -4.71 12.12 0.39
N ALA A 101 -3.91 12.13 -0.69
CA ALA A 101 -3.48 10.92 -1.41
C ALA A 101 -2.99 9.78 -0.50
N PRO A 102 -2.23 10.05 0.60
CA PRO A 102 -1.69 8.98 1.43
C PRO A 102 -2.77 8.14 2.12
N VAL A 103 -3.97 8.68 2.36
CA VAL A 103 -5.08 7.91 2.93
C VAL A 103 -5.48 6.77 1.99
N ALA A 104 -5.66 7.08 0.69
CA ALA A 104 -5.97 6.09 -0.34
C ALA A 104 -4.81 5.12 -0.58
N LEU A 105 -3.58 5.65 -0.70
CA LEU A 105 -2.41 4.82 -0.98
C LEU A 105 -2.13 3.82 0.15
N TRP A 106 -2.24 4.23 1.42
CA TRP A 106 -2.09 3.30 2.54
C TRP A 106 -3.24 2.29 2.62
N ALA A 107 -4.48 2.72 2.34
CA ALA A 107 -5.63 1.82 2.31
C ALA A 107 -5.45 0.69 1.28
N ASP A 108 -4.82 0.97 0.13
CA ASP A 108 -4.53 -0.05 -0.88
C ASP A 108 -3.25 -0.85 -0.56
N LEU A 109 -2.26 -0.24 0.09
CA LEU A 109 -1.00 -0.90 0.42
C LEU A 109 -1.15 -1.95 1.53
N HIS A 110 -1.98 -1.68 2.56
CA HIS A 110 -2.13 -2.61 3.68
C HIS A 110 -2.62 -4.01 3.24
N PRO A 111 -3.69 -4.13 2.42
CA PRO A 111 -4.13 -5.42 1.90
C PRO A 111 -3.08 -6.12 1.04
N LEU A 112 -2.34 -5.40 0.18
CA LEU A 112 -1.26 -5.99 -0.62
C LEU A 112 -0.16 -6.60 0.27
N LEU A 113 0.21 -5.89 1.34
CA LEU A 113 1.18 -6.39 2.30
C LEU A 113 0.62 -7.57 3.10
N ALA A 114 -0.66 -7.53 3.47
CA ALA A 114 -1.33 -8.63 4.17
C ALA A 114 -1.36 -9.91 3.32
N ASP A 115 -1.71 -9.81 2.04
CA ASP A 115 -1.73 -10.92 1.09
C ASP A 115 -0.34 -11.57 0.97
N LEU A 116 0.69 -10.73 0.81
CA LEU A 116 2.08 -11.20 0.71
C LEU A 116 2.55 -11.89 1.99
N LEU A 117 2.23 -11.33 3.16
CA LEU A 117 2.60 -11.92 4.45
C LEU A 117 1.85 -13.23 4.72
N ALA A 118 0.56 -13.30 4.37
CA ALA A 118 -0.25 -14.51 4.48
C ALA A 118 0.31 -15.63 3.60
N TRP A 119 0.61 -15.32 2.33
CA TRP A 119 1.24 -16.26 1.40
C TRP A 119 2.59 -16.76 1.94
N ARG A 120 3.45 -15.85 2.44
CA ARG A 120 4.77 -16.22 3.01
C ARG A 120 4.64 -17.15 4.21
N ARG A 121 3.67 -16.91 5.10
CA ARG A 121 3.41 -17.79 6.25
C ARG A 121 2.93 -19.17 5.80
N ALA A 122 2.04 -19.23 4.82
CA ALA A 122 1.45 -20.49 4.35
C ALA A 122 2.42 -21.34 3.52
N THR A 123 3.33 -20.72 2.78
CA THR A 123 4.13 -21.40 1.74
C THR A 123 5.64 -21.32 1.96
N ALA A 124 6.09 -20.69 3.05
CA ALA A 124 7.47 -20.25 3.25
C ALA A 124 8.01 -19.37 2.10
N GLY A 125 7.13 -18.71 1.33
CA GLY A 125 7.50 -17.85 0.20
C GLY A 125 7.96 -18.60 -1.05
N LYS A 126 7.61 -19.89 -1.19
CA LYS A 126 7.96 -20.70 -2.37
C LYS A 126 7.12 -20.31 -3.59
N GLY A 127 7.75 -20.31 -4.77
CA GLY A 127 7.08 -20.06 -6.06
C GLY A 127 7.11 -18.61 -6.56
N GLY A 128 7.69 -17.68 -5.80
CA GLY A 128 7.86 -16.29 -6.25
C GLY A 128 6.54 -15.59 -6.63
N PRO A 129 6.55 -14.65 -7.59
CA PRO A 129 5.35 -13.95 -8.03
C PRO A 129 4.23 -14.88 -8.51
N ALA A 130 4.57 -15.93 -9.28
CA ALA A 130 3.59 -16.92 -9.72
C ALA A 130 2.92 -17.66 -8.55
N GLY A 131 3.72 -18.02 -7.52
CA GLY A 131 3.23 -18.64 -6.30
C GLY A 131 2.28 -17.74 -5.51
N LEU A 132 2.60 -16.44 -5.39
CA LEU A 132 1.71 -15.46 -4.77
C LEU A 132 0.38 -15.34 -5.52
N LEU A 133 0.42 -15.21 -6.85
CA LEU A 133 -0.79 -15.08 -7.67
C LEU A 133 -1.65 -16.34 -7.63
N ALA A 134 -1.02 -17.53 -7.63
CA ALA A 134 -1.72 -18.79 -7.44
C ALA A 134 -2.39 -18.87 -6.05
N PHE A 135 -1.73 -18.37 -5.00
CA PHE A 135 -2.27 -18.37 -3.63
C PHE A 135 -3.51 -17.48 -3.46
N VAL A 136 -3.53 -16.30 -4.12
CA VAL A 136 -4.68 -15.38 -4.03
C VAL A 136 -5.81 -15.72 -5.01
N LYS A 137 -5.56 -16.60 -5.98
CA LYS A 137 -6.53 -16.97 -7.02
C LYS A 137 -7.81 -17.53 -6.40
N GLY A 138 -8.96 -17.04 -6.87
CA GLY A 138 -10.27 -17.48 -6.39
C GLY A 138 -10.67 -16.90 -5.02
N THR A 139 -9.87 -15.98 -4.48
CA THR A 139 -10.21 -15.20 -3.28
C THR A 139 -10.48 -13.74 -3.66
N PRO A 140 -11.13 -12.95 -2.79
CA PRO A 140 -11.27 -11.50 -3.00
C PRO A 140 -9.92 -10.75 -3.11
N ALA A 141 -8.80 -11.38 -2.75
CA ALA A 141 -7.48 -10.80 -2.93
C ALA A 141 -7.04 -10.72 -4.40
N ALA A 142 -7.56 -11.60 -5.26
CA ALA A 142 -7.20 -11.62 -6.68
C ALA A 142 -7.42 -10.26 -7.38
N ASP A 143 -8.46 -9.52 -6.99
CA ASP A 143 -8.81 -8.21 -7.57
C ASP A 143 -7.81 -7.08 -7.22
N ARG A 144 -6.82 -7.36 -6.36
CA ARG A 144 -5.75 -6.41 -6.01
C ARG A 144 -4.47 -6.64 -6.80
N TRP A 145 -4.34 -7.79 -7.46
CA TRP A 145 -3.09 -8.23 -8.10
C TRP A 145 -3.30 -8.40 -9.61
N PRO A 146 -2.23 -8.29 -10.43
CA PRO A 146 -2.37 -8.58 -11.86
C PRO A 146 -2.62 -10.07 -12.05
N ALA A 147 -3.39 -10.44 -13.09
CA ALA A 147 -3.62 -11.85 -13.41
C ALA A 147 -2.36 -12.56 -13.95
N ASP A 148 -1.46 -11.81 -14.59
CA ASP A 148 -0.24 -12.34 -15.20
C ASP A 148 0.98 -12.17 -14.28
N PRO A 149 1.65 -13.28 -13.88
CA PRO A 149 2.91 -13.22 -13.13
C PRO A 149 4.02 -12.45 -13.83
N ALA A 150 4.08 -12.45 -15.16
CA ALA A 150 5.14 -11.75 -15.90
C ALA A 150 5.04 -10.23 -15.72
N LEU A 151 3.83 -9.67 -15.67
CA LEU A 151 3.63 -8.26 -15.33
C LEU A 151 4.13 -7.95 -13.92
N LEU A 152 3.83 -8.81 -12.95
CA LEU A 152 4.30 -8.59 -11.58
C LEU A 152 5.83 -8.70 -11.45
N VAL A 153 6.46 -9.61 -12.20
CA VAL A 153 7.92 -9.72 -12.29
C VAL A 153 8.53 -8.47 -12.93
N ARG A 154 7.94 -7.93 -14.00
CA ARG A 154 8.40 -6.70 -14.64
C ARG A 154 8.36 -5.50 -13.70
N VAL A 155 7.30 -5.38 -12.90
CA VAL A 155 7.09 -4.26 -11.99
C VAL A 155 7.90 -4.39 -10.71
N GLY A 156 7.87 -5.56 -10.06
CA GLY A 156 8.42 -5.78 -8.72
C GLY A 156 9.69 -6.62 -8.66
N GLY A 157 10.18 -7.10 -9.80
CA GLY A 157 11.33 -7.99 -9.92
C GLY A 157 10.97 -9.47 -9.71
N PRO A 158 11.95 -10.37 -9.86
CA PRO A 158 11.71 -11.83 -9.82
C PRO A 158 11.38 -12.37 -8.43
N GLN A 159 11.54 -11.57 -7.37
CA GLN A 159 11.38 -12.01 -5.99
C GLN A 159 10.17 -11.35 -5.33
N ALA A 160 9.23 -12.17 -4.84
CA ALA A 160 8.05 -11.70 -4.11
C ALA A 160 8.41 -11.23 -2.69
N ARG A 161 8.90 -9.99 -2.59
CA ARG A 161 9.27 -9.27 -1.36
C ARG A 161 8.30 -8.15 -1.05
N VAL A 162 8.36 -7.60 0.16
CA VAL A 162 7.56 -6.43 0.58
C VAL A 162 7.61 -5.30 -0.46
N ARG A 163 8.79 -5.07 -1.05
CA ARG A 163 9.00 -4.04 -2.09
C ARG A 163 8.14 -4.25 -3.35
N MET A 164 7.75 -5.49 -3.65
CA MET A 164 6.83 -5.81 -4.76
C MET A 164 5.45 -5.20 -4.55
N ALA A 165 4.94 -5.18 -3.32
CA ALA A 165 3.65 -4.55 -3.02
C ALA A 165 3.71 -3.03 -3.26
N TYR A 166 4.81 -2.38 -2.87
CA TYR A 166 5.04 -0.96 -3.14
C TYR A 166 5.20 -0.69 -4.64
N ALA A 167 6.03 -1.47 -5.33
CA ALA A 167 6.24 -1.31 -6.77
C ALA A 167 4.94 -1.54 -7.56
N TRP A 168 4.16 -2.55 -7.17
CA TRP A 168 2.86 -2.82 -7.77
C TRP A 168 1.85 -1.69 -7.54
N LEU A 169 1.77 -1.16 -6.31
CA LEU A 169 0.92 -0.01 -6.03
C LEU A 169 1.37 1.23 -6.82
N ALA A 170 2.68 1.51 -6.88
CA ALA A 170 3.23 2.63 -7.65
C ALA A 170 2.84 2.50 -9.13
N ALA A 171 3.03 1.31 -9.72
CA ALA A 171 2.70 1.05 -11.11
C ALA A 171 1.20 1.23 -11.40
N GLN A 172 0.32 0.74 -10.52
CA GLN A 172 -1.13 0.97 -10.63
C GLN A 172 -1.49 2.44 -10.52
N ALA A 173 -0.87 3.17 -9.59
CA ALA A 173 -1.12 4.59 -9.36
C ALA A 173 -0.48 5.51 -10.42
N ASN A 174 0.21 4.94 -11.42
CA ASN A 174 1.02 5.66 -12.39
C ASN A 174 2.05 6.59 -11.72
N LEU A 175 2.68 6.09 -10.66
CA LEU A 175 3.77 6.73 -9.94
C LEU A 175 5.03 5.88 -10.12
N ASP A 176 6.20 6.51 -10.09
CA ASP A 176 7.41 5.77 -9.76
C ASP A 176 7.47 5.48 -8.25
N LEU A 177 8.40 4.62 -7.85
CA LEU A 177 8.51 4.18 -6.46
C LEU A 177 8.95 5.31 -5.51
N SER A 178 9.71 6.29 -6.00
CA SER A 178 10.15 7.45 -5.24
C SER A 178 8.97 8.38 -4.97
N ALA A 179 8.18 8.68 -6.00
CA ALA A 179 6.96 9.47 -5.90
C ALA A 179 5.93 8.82 -4.98
N LEU A 180 5.74 7.49 -5.07
CA LEU A 180 4.89 6.76 -4.13
C LEU A 180 5.36 6.95 -2.68
N ASN A 181 6.65 6.77 -2.42
CA ASN A 181 7.19 6.89 -1.06
C ASN A 181 7.11 8.33 -0.54
N LEU A 182 7.33 9.32 -1.40
CA LEU A 182 7.16 10.73 -1.04
C LEU A 182 5.73 11.01 -0.61
N GLU A 183 4.73 10.49 -1.33
CA GLU A 183 3.32 10.57 -0.90
C GLU A 183 3.12 9.85 0.46
N LEU A 184 3.55 8.59 0.55
CA LEU A 184 3.32 7.75 1.74
C LEU A 184 4.01 8.27 3.00
N PHE A 185 5.21 8.86 2.91
CA PHE A 185 6.03 9.25 4.05
C PHE A 185 6.23 10.76 4.18
N GLY A 186 5.92 11.54 3.15
CA GLY A 186 6.10 13.00 3.15
C GLY A 186 7.57 13.45 3.17
N ARG A 187 8.50 12.55 2.85
CA ARG A 187 9.94 12.81 2.79
C ARG A 187 10.65 11.81 1.89
N GLU A 188 11.75 12.25 1.31
CA GLU A 188 12.70 11.39 0.59
C GLU A 188 13.64 10.65 1.56
N GLY A 189 14.25 9.58 1.09
CA GLY A 189 15.29 8.88 1.82
C GLY A 189 15.85 7.63 1.12
N PRO A 190 16.78 6.91 1.76
CA PRO A 190 17.49 5.76 1.18
C PRO A 190 16.59 4.55 0.86
N TRP A 191 15.29 4.65 1.13
CA TRP A 191 14.31 3.62 0.77
C TRP A 191 13.61 3.88 -0.57
N ASP A 192 13.82 5.04 -1.19
CA ASP A 192 13.19 5.42 -2.45
C ASP A 192 13.75 4.63 -3.62
N ALA A 193 15.06 4.47 -3.67
CA ALA A 193 15.75 3.61 -4.62
C ALA A 193 16.67 2.61 -3.89
N ARG A 194 16.67 1.35 -4.34
CA ARG A 194 17.56 0.31 -3.88
C ARG A 194 18.23 -0.37 -5.05
N ALA A 195 19.45 -0.86 -4.83
CA ALA A 195 20.11 -1.73 -5.79
C ALA A 195 19.24 -2.96 -6.08
N GLY A 196 18.94 -3.18 -7.36
CA GLY A 196 18.10 -4.30 -7.83
C GLY A 196 16.62 -3.95 -8.02
N ASP A 197 16.21 -2.70 -7.86
CA ASP A 197 14.86 -2.29 -8.26
C ASP A 197 14.71 -2.29 -9.78
N PRO A 198 13.60 -2.84 -10.30
CA PRO A 198 13.28 -2.68 -11.71
C PRO A 198 13.10 -1.20 -12.06
N PRO A 199 13.46 -0.78 -13.29
CA PRO A 199 13.11 0.54 -13.78
C PRO A 199 11.58 0.70 -13.85
N PRO A 200 11.05 1.93 -13.81
CA PRO A 200 9.63 2.17 -14.05
C PRO A 200 9.18 1.52 -15.36
N VAL A 201 8.09 0.75 -15.31
CA VAL A 201 7.52 0.16 -16.52
C VAL A 201 6.78 1.27 -17.27
N PRO A 202 7.07 1.53 -18.56
CA PRO A 202 6.36 2.54 -19.33
C PRO A 202 4.89 2.19 -19.53
#